data_AF-A0A852TES8-F1
#
_entry.id   AF-A0A852TES8-F1
#
_cell.length_a   1.000
_cell.length_b   1.000
_cell.length_c   1.000
_cell.angle_alpha   90.00
_cell.angle_beta   90.00
_cell.angle_gamma   90.00
#
_symmetry.space_group_name_H-M   'P 1'
#
loop_
_entity.id
_entity.type
_entity.pdbx_description
1 polymer ?
#
loop_
_entity_poly.entity_id
_entity_poly.type
_entity_poly.pdbx_seq_one_letter_code
_entity_poly.pdbx_strand_id
1 'polypeptide(L)' 'MKKSKIGNATVIVHSKLWAMTDEEQKKWIKEETEKGNPVLKEIREAIKDCYRKRD' A
#
# COMPACT_ATOMS: atom_id res chain seq x y z
N MET A 1 -8.63 11.42 5.86
CA MET A 1 -7.95 11.52 7.17
C MET A 1 -8.63 10.54 8.11
N LYS A 2 -7.91 9.54 8.64
CA LYS A 2 -8.48 8.59 9.62
C LYS A 2 -7.68 8.70 10.93
N LYS A 3 -8.40 8.77 12.04
CA LYS A 3 -7.82 8.87 13.39
C LYS A 3 -8.05 7.54 14.10
N SER A 4 -6.99 6.98 14.67
CA SER A 4 -7.05 5.75 15.47
C SER A 4 -6.30 5.98 16.79
N LYS A 5 -6.86 5.52 17.89
CA LYS A 5 -6.21 5.54 19.20
C LYS A 5 -5.60 4.17 19.51
N ILE A 6 -4.35 4.17 19.96
CA ILE A 6 -3.66 2.97 20.46
C ILE A 6 -3.13 3.34 21.84
N GLY A 7 -3.81 2.87 22.90
CA GLY A 7 -3.56 3.30 24.27
C GLY A 7 -3.67 4.82 24.42
N ASN A 8 -2.56 5.47 24.79
CA ASN A 8 -2.47 6.93 24.98
C ASN A 8 -2.11 7.68 23.70
N ALA A 9 -1.70 6.98 22.63
CA ALA A 9 -1.27 7.58 21.39
C ALA A 9 -2.44 7.77 20.41
N THR A 10 -2.45 8.91 19.71
CA THR A 10 -3.38 9.19 18.62
C THR A 10 -2.63 9.17 17.30
N VAL A 11 -2.93 8.20 16.44
CA VAL A 11 -2.38 8.09 15.10
C VAL A 11 -3.33 8.78 14.13
N ILE A 12 -2.82 9.76 13.40
CA ILE A 12 -3.58 10.50 12.39
C ILE A 12 -2.96 10.20 11.03
N VAL A 13 -3.69 9.46 10.19
CA VAL A 13 -3.22 9.07 8.86
C VAL A 13 -3.77 10.05 7.81
N HIS A 14 -2.87 10.79 7.18
CA HIS A 14 -3.14 11.72 6.08
C HIS A 14 -2.98 11.07 4.70
N SER A 15 -3.48 9.84 4.55
CA SER A 15 -3.43 9.10 3.29
C SER A 15 -4.85 8.92 2.73
N LYS A 16 -5.04 9.24 1.44
CA LYS A 16 -6.29 8.96 0.72
C LYS A 16 -6.48 7.45 0.54
N LEU A 17 -5.39 6.72 0.28
CA LEU A 17 -5.37 5.26 0.19
C LEU A 17 -5.93 4.58 1.44
N TRP A 18 -5.55 5.04 2.62
CA TRP A 18 -6.03 4.46 3.89
C TRP A 18 -7.53 4.68 4.14
N ALA A 19 -8.11 5.70 3.50
CA ALA A 19 -9.53 5.99 3.59
C ALA A 19 -10.39 5.27 2.55
N MET A 20 -9.76 4.71 1.51
CA MET A 20 -10.44 3.92 0.47
C MET A 20 -10.89 2.56 1.02
N THR A 21 -11.99 2.05 0.47
CA THR A 21 -12.40 0.65 0.65
C THR A 21 -11.41 -0.33 0.00
N ASP A 22 -11.46 -1.61 0.37
CA ASP A 22 -10.63 -2.65 -0.26
C ASP A 22 -10.79 -2.71 -1.79
N GLU A 23 -12.01 -2.50 -2.29
CA GLU A 23 -12.28 -2.49 -3.73
C GLU A 23 -11.66 -1.28 -4.43
N GLU A 24 -11.78 -0.10 -3.83
CA GLU A 24 -11.16 1.13 -4.34
C GLU A 24 -9.63 1.05 -4.30
N GLN A 25 -9.05 0.48 -3.24
CA GLN A 25 -7.61 0.27 -3.15
C GLN A 25 -7.12 -0.65 -4.25
N LYS A 26 -7.79 -1.78 -4.50
CA LYS A 26 -7.44 -2.70 -5.59
C LYS A 26 -7.48 -2.02 -6.94
N LYS A 27 -8.54 -1.23 -7.19
CA LYS A 27 -8.68 -0.46 -8.42
C LYS A 27 -7.55 0.54 -8.58
N TRP A 28 -7.25 1.32 -7.54
CA TRP A 28 -6.17 2.29 -7.55
C TRP A 28 -4.81 1.65 -7.82
N ILE A 29 -4.50 0.53 -7.16
CA ILE A 29 -3.24 -0.21 -7.36
C ILE A 29 -3.13 -0.66 -8.81
N LYS A 30 -4.21 -1.18 -9.40
CA LYS A 30 -4.23 -1.61 -10.80
C LYS A 30 -3.95 -0.43 -11.73
N GLU A 31 -4.69 0.66 -11.59
CA GLU A 31 -4.54 1.86 -12.44
C GLU A 31 -3.13 2.47 -12.34
N GLU A 32 -2.56 2.55 -11.14
CA GLU A 32 -1.21 3.08 -10.92
C GLU A 32 -0.11 2.13 -11.43
N THR A 33 -0.35 0.83 -11.37
CA THR A 33 0.55 -0.16 -11.98
C THR A 33 0.55 -0.02 -13.50
N GLU A 34 -0.61 0.17 -14.12
CA GLU A 34 -0.75 0.39 -15.56
C GLU A 34 -0.09 1.70 -16.02
N LYS A 35 -0.12 2.75 -15.17
CA LYS A 35 0.60 4.00 -15.39
C LYS A 35 2.12 3.91 -15.16
N GLY A 36 2.61 2.77 -14.68
CA GLY A 36 4.04 2.55 -14.44
C GLY A 36 4.58 3.23 -13.18
N ASN A 37 3.77 3.33 -12.12
CA ASN A 37 4.20 3.90 -10.85
C ASN A 37 5.47 3.18 -10.33
N PRO A 38 6.61 3.89 -10.18
CA PRO A 38 7.90 3.27 -9.86
C PRO A 38 7.90 2.62 -8.47
N VAL A 39 7.18 3.21 -7.51
CA VAL A 39 7.12 2.70 -6.13
C VAL A 39 6.43 1.34 -6.09
N LEU A 40 5.30 1.19 -6.81
CA LEU A 40 4.61 -0.10 -6.88
C LEU A 40 5.45 -1.16 -7.58
N LYS A 41 6.26 -0.76 -8.58
CA LYS A 41 7.21 -1.65 -9.25
C LYS A 41 8.28 -2.15 -8.28
N GLU A 42 8.90 -1.26 -7.50
CA GLU A 42 9.92 -1.63 -6.52
C GLU A 42 9.36 -2.56 -5.44
N ILE A 43 8.15 -2.27 -4.94
CA ILE A 43 7.46 -3.15 -3.98
C ILE A 43 7.25 -4.54 -4.59
N ARG A 44 6.80 -4.62 -5.85
CA ARG A 44 6.61 -5.90 -6.54
C ARG A 44 7.92 -6.69 -6.68
N GLU A 45 9.02 -6.02 -7.01
CA GLU A 45 10.33 -6.68 -7.13
C GLU A 45 10.84 -7.15 -5.77
N ALA A 46 10.71 -6.34 -4.71
CA ALA A 46 11.07 -6.73 -3.36
C ALA A 46 10.26 -7.96 -2.88
N ILE A 47 8.96 -8.00 -3.17
CA ILE A 47 8.11 -9.17 -2.88
C ILE A 47 8.63 -10.40 -3.62
N LYS A 48 8.92 -10.29 -4.92
CA LYS A 48 9.47 -11.41 -5.70
C LYS A 48 10.79 -11.91 -5.13
N ASP A 49 11.66 -11.01 -4.68
CA ASP A 49 12.94 -11.37 -4.07
C ASP A 49 12.73 -12.14 -2.75
N CYS A 50 11.83 -11.68 -1.89
CA CYS A 50 11.45 -12.37 -0.66
C CYS A 50 10.91 -13.79 -0.90
N TYR A 51 10.15 -13.99 -1.98
CA TYR A 51 9.59 -15.31 -2.35
C TYR A 51 10.52 -16.16 -3.22
N ARG A 52 11.65 -15.62 -3.68
CA ARG A 52 12.67 -16.39 -4.36
C ARG A 52 13.30 -17.30 -3.33
N LYS A 53 12.98 -18.60 -3.38
CA LYS A 53 13.67 -19.62 -2.57
C LYS A 53 15.17 -19.42 -2.79
N ARG A 54 15.89 -19.10 -1.72
CA ARG A 54 17.36 -19.18 -1.72
C ARG A 54 17.70 -20.66 -1.73
N ASP A 55 17.95 -21.21 -2.91
CA ASP A 55 18.67 -22.48 -3.07
C ASP A 55 20.12 -22.31 -2.58
#